data_AF-A0A349LLX9-F1
#
_entry.id   AF-A0A349LLX9-F1
#
_cell.length_a   1.000
_cell.length_b   1.000
_cell.length_c   1.000
_cell.angle_alpha   90.00
_cell.angle_beta   90.00
_cell.angle_gamma   90.00
#
_symmetry.space_group_name_H-M   'P 1'
#
loop_
_entity.id
_entity.type
_entity.pdbx_description
1 polymer ?
#
loop_
_entity_poly.entity_id
_entity_poly.type
_entity_poly.pdbx_seq_one_letter_code
_entity_poly.pdbx_strand_id
1 'polypeptide(L)'
;MHINTNYTVPIQPCNAYAFLIDYEASQNIAGVVDVKILSRSANKVSISRVLEEEILFFHVELKTVVEYTEVPYNLLSFEQVGGDAKYL
;
A
#
# COMPACT_ATOMS: atom_id res chain seq x y z
N MET A 1 -3.54 -13.82 -14.27
CA MET A 1 -4.29 -14.49 -13.19
C MET A 1 -4.98 -13.41 -12.38
N HIS A 2 -6.27 -13.54 -12.09
CA HIS A 2 -7.04 -12.56 -11.32
C HIS A 2 -7.64 -13.27 -10.11
N ILE A 3 -7.38 -12.75 -8.91
CA ILE A 3 -7.85 -13.32 -7.64
C ILE A 3 -8.88 -12.34 -7.06
N ASN A 4 -10.04 -12.85 -6.65
CA ASN A 4 -11.08 -12.07 -5.99
C ASN A 4 -11.40 -12.70 -4.64
N THR A 5 -11.53 -11.87 -3.60
CA THR A 5 -11.86 -12.27 -2.24
C THR A 5 -12.74 -11.20 -1.59
N ASN A 6 -13.60 -11.62 -0.67
CA ASN A 6 -14.51 -10.74 0.06
C ASN A 6 -14.42 -11.01 1.55
N TYR A 7 -14.50 -9.94 2.36
CA TYR A 7 -14.56 -10.00 3.81
C TYR A 7 -15.64 -9.04 4.33
N THR A 8 -16.18 -9.31 5.51
CA THR A 8 -17.21 -8.46 6.14
C THR A 8 -16.78 -8.10 7.54
N VAL A 9 -16.87 -6.80 7.85
CA VAL A 9 -16.46 -6.24 9.14
C VAL A 9 -17.52 -5.25 9.64
N PRO A 10 -17.79 -5.16 10.96
CA PRO A 10 -18.79 -4.27 11.52
C PRO A 10 -18.25 -2.83 11.66
N ILE A 11 -17.95 -2.17 10.54
CA ILE A 11 -17.41 -0.81 10.47
C ILE A 11 -18.30 0.07 9.59
N GLN A 12 -18.47 1.33 9.95
CA GLN A 12 -19.22 2.30 9.14
C GLN A 12 -18.41 2.72 7.89
N PRO A 13 -19.06 3.02 6.75
CA PRO A 13 -18.37 3.37 5.50
C PRO A 13 -17.34 4.51 5.62
N CYS A 14 -17.64 5.54 6.41
CA CYS A 14 -16.70 6.65 6.62
C CYS A 14 -15.44 6.21 7.38
N ASN A 15 -15.60 5.38 8.40
CA ASN A 15 -14.48 4.84 9.18
C ASN A 15 -13.66 3.85 8.35
N ALA A 16 -14.33 3.05 7.51
CA ALA A 16 -13.66 2.16 6.56
C ALA A 16 -12.83 2.95 5.56
N TYR A 17 -13.39 4.00 4.96
CA TYR A 17 -12.67 4.86 4.03
C TYR A 17 -11.48 5.54 4.71
N ALA A 18 -11.67 6.13 5.89
CA ALA A 18 -10.59 6.76 6.66
C ALA A 18 -9.46 5.77 6.98
N PHE A 19 -9.79 4.53 7.34
CA PHE A 19 -8.83 3.46 7.58
C PHE A 19 -8.05 3.09 6.31
N LEU A 20 -8.71 2.99 5.16
CA LEU A 20 -8.08 2.59 3.90
C LEU A 20 -7.13 3.66 3.33
N ILE A 21 -7.40 4.94 3.59
CA ILE A 21 -6.57 6.06 3.10
C ILE A 21 -5.52 6.53 4.12
N ASP A 22 -5.43 5.88 5.28
CA ASP A 22 -4.35 6.11 6.24
C ASP A 22 -3.08 5.40 5.75
N TYR A 23 -2.46 6.04 4.75
CA TYR A 23 -1.30 5.49 4.08
C TYR A 23 -0.07 5.41 4.97
N GLU A 24 0.08 6.31 5.94
CA GLU A 24 1.21 6.31 6.86
C GLU A 24 1.08 5.15 7.87
N ALA A 25 -0.15 4.78 8.25
CA ALA A 25 -0.39 3.58 9.06
C ALA A 25 0.06 2.28 8.38
N SER A 26 0.34 2.28 7.06
CA SER A 26 0.96 1.13 6.39
C SER A 26 2.37 0.79 6.89
N GLN A 27 3.04 1.68 7.63
CA GLN A 27 4.27 1.35 8.39
C GLN A 27 4.07 0.24 9.43
N ASN A 28 2.83 -0.02 9.86
CA ASN A 28 2.53 -1.09 10.82
C ASN A 28 2.42 -2.47 10.17
N ILE A 29 2.50 -2.56 8.84
CA ILE A 29 2.52 -3.85 8.12
C ILE A 29 3.90 -4.47 8.33
N ALA A 30 3.94 -5.74 8.72
CA ALA A 30 5.19 -6.48 8.89
C ALA A 30 6.05 -6.40 7.62
N GLY A 31 7.35 -6.17 7.78
CA GLY A 31 8.30 -6.02 6.69
C GLY A 31 8.38 -4.60 6.10
N VAL A 32 7.44 -3.70 6.36
CA VAL A 32 7.56 -2.29 5.91
C VAL A 32 8.55 -1.55 6.80
N VAL A 33 9.65 -1.06 6.21
CA VAL A 33 10.69 -0.32 6.93
C VAL A 33 10.66 1.19 6.67
N ASP A 34 10.11 1.62 5.54
CA ASP A 34 9.90 3.03 5.24
C ASP A 34 8.65 3.26 4.40
N VAL A 35 7.98 4.39 4.64
CA VAL A 35 6.81 4.85 3.88
C VAL A 35 6.90 6.34 3.74
N LYS A 36 6.72 6.84 2.52
CA LYS A 36 6.72 8.27 2.24
C LYS A 36 5.70 8.61 1.17
N ILE A 37 4.83 9.57 1.47
CA ILE A 37 3.93 10.16 0.49
C ILE A 37 4.77 11.02 -0.46
N LEU A 38 4.80 10.65 -1.73
CA LEU A 38 5.51 11.39 -2.79
C LEU A 38 4.67 12.54 -3.33
N SER A 39 3.38 12.30 -3.52
CA SER A 39 2.45 13.30 -4.04
C SER A 39 1.00 12.99 -3.65
N ARG A 40 0.18 14.04 -3.64
CA ARG A 40 -1.27 13.97 -3.51
C ARG A 40 -1.89 14.97 -4.48
N SER A 41 -2.74 14.50 -5.38
CA SER A 41 -3.38 15.34 -6.40
C SER A 41 -4.80 14.84 -6.66
N ALA A 42 -5.79 15.71 -6.41
CA ALA A 42 -7.21 15.39 -6.51
C ALA A 42 -7.56 14.08 -5.77
N ASN A 43 -7.79 13.00 -6.50
CA ASN A 43 -8.13 11.68 -5.96
C ASN A 43 -7.01 10.65 -6.15
N LYS A 44 -5.78 11.09 -6.44
CA LYS A 44 -4.61 10.24 -6.60
C LYS A 44 -3.55 10.52 -5.55
N VAL A 45 -2.95 9.46 -5.02
CA VAL A 45 -1.87 9.53 -4.03
C VAL A 45 -0.75 8.60 -4.44
N SER A 46 0.47 9.12 -4.55
CA SER A 46 1.66 8.32 -4.86
C SER A 46 2.51 8.16 -3.62
N ILE A 47 2.96 6.93 -3.36
CA ILE A 47 3.66 6.55 -2.12
C ILE A 47 4.86 5.71 -2.48
N SER A 48 6.03 6.07 -1.94
CA SER A 48 7.17 5.17 -1.92
C SER A 48 7.14 4.31 -0.66
N ARG A 49 7.43 3.03 -0.80
CA ARG A 49 7.63 2.10 0.31
C ARG A 49 8.94 1.37 0.17
N VAL A 50 9.58 1.11 1.30
CA VAL A 50 10.69 0.16 1.41
C VAL A 50 10.22 -1.01 2.27
N LEU A 51 10.38 -2.22 1.75
CA LEU A 51 10.05 -3.47 2.41
C LEU A 51 11.32 -4.30 2.58
N GLU A 52 11.49 -4.92 3.74
CA GLU A 52 12.47 -5.97 4.00
C GLU A 52 11.72 -7.29 4.16
N GLU A 53 12.10 -8.28 3.36
CA GLU A 53 11.46 -9.59 3.33
C GLU A 53 12.50 -10.71 3.35
N GLU A 54 12.16 -11.81 4.01
CA GLU A 54 12.94 -13.05 4.00
C GLU A 54 12.36 -14.02 2.96
N ILE A 55 13.03 -14.11 1.81
CA ILE A 55 12.62 -15.02 0.74
C ILE A 55 13.56 -16.22 0.76
N LEU A 56 13.06 -17.32 1.33
CA LEU A 56 13.81 -18.56 1.57
C LEU A 56 15.05 -18.35 2.46
N PHE A 57 16.18 -18.02 1.85
CA PHE A 57 17.49 -17.81 2.49
C PHE A 57 18.14 -16.49 2.02
N PHE A 58 17.36 -15.61 1.39
CA PHE A 58 17.78 -14.29 0.95
C PHE A 58 17.01 -13.22 1.71
N HIS A 59 17.75 -12.31 2.31
CA HIS A 59 17.22 -11.05 2.82
C HIS A 59 17.18 -10.04 1.66
N VAL A 60 16.00 -9.54 1.32
CA VAL A 60 15.82 -8.65 0.15
C VAL A 60 15.18 -7.34 0.60
N GLU A 61 15.78 -6.24 0.15
CA GLU A 61 15.18 -4.91 0.25
C GLU A 61 14.44 -4.59 -1.05
N LEU A 62 13.14 -4.32 -0.96
CA LEU A 62 12.28 -3.96 -2.08
C LEU A 62 11.83 -2.51 -1.93
N LYS A 63 12.17 -1.69 -2.92
CA LYS A 63 11.67 -0.32 -3.03
C LYS A 63 10.57 -0.29 -4.05
N THR A 64 9.44 0.29 -3.71
CA THR A 64 8.28 0.36 -4.60
C THR A 64 7.68 1.75 -4.60
N VAL A 65 7.09 2.13 -5.72
CA VAL A 65 6.21 3.29 -5.81
C VAL A 65 4.83 2.80 -6.21
N VAL A 66 3.84 3.08 -5.36
CA VAL A 66 2.45 2.68 -5.55
C VAL A 66 1.60 3.94 -5.73
N GLU A 67 0.79 3.98 -6.78
CA GLU A 67 -0.22 5.01 -7.00
C GLU A 67 -1.59 4.48 -6.62
N TYR A 68 -2.27 5.20 -5.74
CA TYR A 68 -3.63 4.94 -5.30
C TYR A 68 -4.60 5.87 -6.01
N THR A 69 -5.78 5.35 -6.37
CA THR A 69 -6.91 6.15 -6.86
C THR A 69 -8.10 5.97 -5.92
N GLU A 70 -8.54 7.07 -5.34
CA GLU A 70 -9.59 7.13 -4.34
C GLU A 70 -10.95 7.45 -4.99
N VAL A 71 -11.98 6.69 -4.62
CA VAL A 71 -13.39 7.01 -4.84
C VAL A 71 -14.08 6.94 -3.47
N PRO A 72 -14.29 8.09 -2.80
CA PRO A 72 -14.72 8.13 -1.41
C PRO A 72 -15.92 7.21 -1.12
N TYR A 73 -15.79 6.42 -0.05
CA TYR A 73 -16.81 5.48 0.44
C TYR A 73 -17.21 4.35 -0.53
N ASN A 74 -16.53 4.19 -1.66
CA ASN A 74 -16.90 3.22 -2.69
C ASN A 74 -15.72 2.32 -3.10
N LEU A 75 -14.57 2.90 -3.45
CA LEU A 75 -13.45 2.15 -3.99
C LEU A 75 -12.12 2.81 -3.64
N LEU A 76 -11.13 1.97 -3.37
CA LEU A 76 -9.72 2.33 -3.40
C LEU A 76 -9.04 1.36 -4.36
N SER A 77 -8.50 1.85 -5.47
CA SER A 77 -7.66 1.05 -6.36
C SER A 77 -6.20 1.46 -6.23
N PHE A 78 -5.29 0.55 -6.58
CA PHE A 78 -3.85 0.80 -6.54
C PHE A 78 -3.13 0.12 -7.70
N GLU A 79 -2.04 0.73 -8.13
CA GLU A 79 -1.13 0.21 -9.15
C GLU A 79 0.32 0.46 -8.71
N GLN A 80 1.18 -0.54 -8.84
CA GLN A 80 2.61 -0.35 -8.67
C GLN A 80 3.20 0.26 -9.94
N VAL A 81 3.67 1.51 -9.85
CA VAL A 81 4.18 2.28 -10.99
C VAL A 81 5.71 2.29 -11.07
N GLY A 82 6.38 1.77 -10.04
CA GLY A 82 7.83 1.64 -10.01
C GLY A 82 8.31 0.67 -8.93
N GLY A 83 9.53 0.20 -9.09
CA GLY A 83 10.25 -0.49 -8.03
C GLY A 83 11.59 -1.05 -8.45
N ASP A 84 12.44 -1.26 -7.45
CA ASP A 84 13.75 -1.87 -7.55
C ASP A 84 13.95 -2.86 -6.39
N ALA A 85 14.70 -3.92 -6.66
CA ALA A 85 15.03 -4.94 -5.67
C ALA A 85 16.55 -4.98 -5.50
N LYS A 86 17.01 -4.86 -4.25
CA LYS A 86 18.41 -4.99 -3.89
C LYS A 86 18.60 -6.22 -3.01
N TYR A 87 19.54 -7.09 -3.40
CA TYR A 87 20.00 -8.18 -2.55
C TYR A 87 20.94 -7.61 -1.49
N LEU A 88 20.70 -7.95 -0.23
CA LEU A 88 21.53 -7.56 0.91
C LEU A 88 22.45 -8.70 1.34
#